data_AF-A0AAW5EI42-F1
#
_entry.id   AF-A0AAW5EI42-F1
#
_cell.length_a   1.000
_cell.length_b   1.000
_cell.length_c   1.000
_cell.angle_alpha   90.00
_cell.angle_beta   90.00
_cell.angle_gamma   90.00
#
_symmetry.space_group_name_H-M   'P 1'
#
loop_
_entity.id
_entity.type
_entity.pdbx_description
1 polymer ?
#
loop_
_entity_poly.entity_id
_entity_poly.type
_entity_poly.pdbx_seq_one_letter_code
_entity_poly.pdbx_strand_id
1 'polypeptide(L)'
;MMAMTQKNNKVAIEAHAQRIVDVVVRKAEPAPEPPKPVYEYSPGRPMKFQDIDELRAMILEYFKNAAPHWEEQTEYIDRRDPKSGKIVIENGRVVQDKVIRKVKTKQKPLTVTGLAVALGTSRDVLLDYETTYSEKYPEFSNTIKEAKEQIKAYAEESLFGTNTAGVIFSLKNNWGFKDKYETENTNREVKFINTVPRTPES
;
A
#
# COMPACT_ATOMS: atom_id res chain seq x y z
N MET A 1 -2.97 10.79 44.97
CA MET A 1 -1.89 11.07 43.99
C MET A 1 -2.14 10.52 42.59
N MET A 2 -2.99 9.50 42.36
CA MET A 2 -3.19 8.92 41.01
C MET A 2 -4.09 9.74 40.04
N ALA A 3 -5.01 10.58 40.54
CA ALA A 3 -5.92 11.36 39.69
C ALA A 3 -5.25 12.58 39.01
N MET A 4 -4.20 13.15 39.61
CA MET A 4 -3.46 14.29 39.04
C MET A 4 -2.55 13.86 37.88
N THR A 5 -1.98 12.65 37.93
CA THR A 5 -1.07 12.13 36.90
C THR A 5 -1.79 11.81 35.58
N GLN A 6 -3.03 11.29 35.64
CA GLN A 6 -3.81 11.01 34.43
C GLN A 6 -4.32 12.30 33.75
N LYS A 7 -4.67 13.32 34.54
CA LYS A 7 -5.14 14.61 34.01
C LYS A 7 -4.02 15.36 33.27
N ASN A 8 -2.79 15.30 33.79
CA ASN A 8 -1.63 15.92 33.16
C ASN A 8 -1.22 15.23 31.85
N ASN A 9 -1.37 13.91 31.76
CA ASN A 9 -1.05 13.17 30.54
C ASN A 9 -2.08 13.41 29.42
N LYS A 10 -3.36 13.55 29.78
CA LYS A 10 -4.44 13.86 28.82
C LYS A 10 -4.29 15.27 28.23
N VAL A 11 -3.92 16.25 29.06
CA VAL A 11 -3.64 17.63 28.64
C VAL A 11 -2.41 17.70 27.71
N ALA A 12 -1.37 16.88 27.95
CA ALA A 12 -0.19 16.84 27.10
C ALA A 12 -0.47 16.21 25.72
N ILE A 13 -1.30 15.16 25.68
CA ILE A 13 -1.73 14.50 24.44
C ILE A 13 -2.66 15.41 23.61
N GLU A 14 -3.61 16.10 24.26
CA GLU A 14 -4.48 17.09 23.62
C GLU A 14 -3.68 18.30 23.10
N ALA A 15 -2.69 18.78 23.85
CA ALA A 15 -1.80 19.85 23.39
C ALA A 15 -0.93 19.44 22.19
N HIS A 16 -0.48 18.19 22.12
CA HIS A 16 0.27 17.66 20.98
C HIS A 16 -0.62 17.48 19.75
N ALA A 17 -1.83 16.94 19.92
CA ALA A 17 -2.82 16.83 18.86
C ALA A 17 -3.26 18.20 18.32
N GLN A 18 -3.47 19.19 19.20
CA GLN A 18 -3.82 20.55 18.80
C GLN A 18 -2.67 21.26 18.07
N ARG A 19 -1.42 20.96 18.42
CA ARG A 19 -0.24 21.48 17.72
C ARG A 19 -0.11 20.91 16.30
N ILE A 20 -0.48 19.63 16.11
CA ILE A 20 -0.53 18.98 14.79
C ILE A 20 -1.67 19.59 13.95
N VAL A 21 -2.84 19.81 14.55
CA VAL A 21 -3.98 20.47 13.86
C VAL A 21 -3.65 21.92 13.51
N ASP A 22 -2.96 22.66 14.37
CA ASP A 22 -2.53 24.03 14.10
C ASP A 22 -1.46 24.14 13.00
N VAL A 23 -0.61 23.13 12.81
CA VAL A 23 0.29 23.04 11.65
C VAL A 23 -0.50 22.81 10.36
N VAL A 24 -1.62 22.09 10.43
CA VAL A 24 -2.49 21.79 9.28
C VAL A 24 -3.40 22.97 8.91
N VAL A 25 -3.70 23.89 9.83
CA VAL A 25 -4.76 24.91 9.66
C VAL A 25 -4.23 26.36 9.48
N ARG A 26 -2.93 26.62 9.68
CA ARG A 26 -2.38 27.98 9.49
C ARG A 26 -2.05 28.27 8.02
N LYS A 27 -3.01 28.95 7.37
CA LYS A 27 -2.95 29.70 6.10
C LYS A 27 -2.62 28.91 4.83
N ALA A 28 -3.70 28.49 4.18
CA ALA A 28 -3.80 28.39 2.73
C ALA A 28 -3.63 29.78 2.08
N GLU A 29 -2.39 30.18 1.86
CA GLU A 29 -2.02 30.74 0.56
C GLU A 29 -1.45 29.57 -0.24
N PRO A 30 -1.75 29.42 -1.55
CA PRO A 30 -1.06 28.40 -2.34
C PRO A 30 0.44 28.66 -2.17
N ALA A 31 1.15 27.68 -1.61
CA ALA A 31 2.60 27.75 -1.50
C ALA A 31 3.12 28.14 -2.89
N PRO A 32 4.06 29.10 -3.01
CA PRO A 32 4.66 29.41 -4.30
C PRO A 32 5.13 28.08 -4.90
N GLU A 33 4.79 27.84 -6.16
CA GLU A 33 5.23 26.62 -6.85
C GLU A 33 6.73 26.45 -6.55
N PRO A 34 7.14 25.32 -5.96
CA PRO A 34 8.54 25.14 -5.60
C PRO A 34 9.37 25.38 -6.86
N PRO A 35 10.48 26.12 -6.77
CA PRO A 35 11.31 26.42 -7.92
C PRO A 35 11.60 25.11 -8.64
N LYS A 36 11.27 25.05 -9.94
CA LYS A 36 11.51 23.87 -10.77
C LYS A 36 12.97 23.45 -10.56
N PRO A 37 13.25 22.27 -10.00
CA PRO A 37 14.60 21.90 -9.67
C PRO A 37 15.42 21.87 -10.96
N VAL A 38 16.50 22.65 -10.99
CA VAL A 38 17.50 22.59 -12.06
C VAL A 38 18.35 21.37 -11.78
N TYR A 39 18.15 20.31 -12.55
CA TYR A 39 18.84 19.03 -12.35
C TYR A 39 20.30 19.14 -12.84
N GLU A 40 21.26 19.29 -11.93
CA GLU A 40 22.68 19.08 -12.24
C GLU A 40 22.99 17.59 -12.34
N TYR A 41 23.66 17.23 -13.44
CA TYR A 41 23.99 15.85 -13.83
C TYR A 41 25.06 15.23 -12.91
N SER A 42 24.73 14.08 -12.31
CA SER A 42 25.70 13.12 -11.75
C SER A 42 25.44 11.75 -12.38
N PRO A 43 26.49 10.96 -12.73
CA PRO A 43 26.33 9.72 -13.48
C PRO A 43 25.51 8.70 -12.68
N GLY A 44 24.26 8.50 -13.09
CA GLY A 44 23.26 7.63 -12.44
C GLY A 44 21.84 8.16 -12.68
N ARG A 45 20.80 7.35 -12.39
CA ARG A 45 19.42 7.86 -12.39
C ARG A 45 19.34 9.00 -11.35
N PRO A 46 18.84 10.20 -11.69
CA PRO A 46 18.70 11.28 -10.71
C PRO A 46 17.62 10.95 -9.67
N MET A 47 17.82 11.41 -8.43
CA MET A 47 16.81 11.31 -7.38
C MET A 47 15.53 12.04 -7.77
N LYS A 48 14.39 11.39 -7.59
CA LYS A 48 13.07 11.93 -7.93
C LYS A 48 12.62 13.01 -6.94
N PHE A 49 12.79 12.73 -5.65
CA PHE A 49 12.47 13.59 -4.53
C PHE A 49 13.73 14.20 -3.95
N GLN A 50 13.68 15.50 -3.67
CA GLN A 50 14.73 16.26 -2.99
C GLN A 50 14.22 16.93 -1.70
N ASP A 51 12.89 16.97 -1.51
CA ASP A 51 12.24 17.43 -0.30
C ASP A 51 11.68 16.22 0.46
N ILE A 52 12.10 16.07 1.72
CA ILE A 52 11.71 14.94 2.57
C ILE A 52 10.28 15.07 3.06
N ASP A 53 9.79 16.29 3.29
CA ASP A 53 8.44 16.53 3.78
C ASP A 53 7.41 16.33 2.66
N GLU A 54 7.78 16.68 1.42
CA GLU A 54 7.00 16.32 0.23
C GLU A 54 6.84 14.79 0.13
N LEU A 55 7.95 14.05 0.20
CA LEU A 55 7.92 12.58 0.13
C LEU A 55 7.02 11.99 1.23
N ARG A 56 7.18 12.45 2.48
CA ARG A 56 6.36 12.00 3.61
C ARG A 56 4.88 12.32 3.41
N ALA A 57 4.56 13.51 2.91
CA ALA A 57 3.18 13.92 2.65
C ALA A 57 2.53 13.03 1.60
N MET A 58 3.22 12.71 0.50
CA MET A 58 2.70 11.85 -0.55
C MET A 58 2.51 10.40 -0.07
N ILE A 59 3.44 9.87 0.74
CA ILE A 59 3.31 8.54 1.36
C ILE A 59 2.09 8.50 2.31
N LEU A 60 1.94 9.53 3.15
CA LEU A 60 0.80 9.64 4.06
C LEU A 60 -0.52 9.68 3.28
N GLU A 61 -0.56 10.42 2.19
CA GLU A 61 -1.73 10.52 1.31
C GLU A 61 -2.08 9.18 0.65
N TYR A 62 -1.07 8.40 0.23
CA TYR A 62 -1.27 7.03 -0.24
C TYR A 62 -1.98 6.16 0.80
N PHE A 63 -1.50 6.17 2.05
CA PHE A 63 -2.11 5.34 3.11
C PHE A 63 -3.50 5.84 3.51
N LYS A 64 -3.74 7.15 3.57
CA LYS A 64 -5.07 7.72 3.82
C LYS A 64 -6.09 7.28 2.78
N ASN A 65 -5.72 7.36 1.49
CA ASN A 65 -6.58 6.97 0.38
C ASN A 65 -6.83 5.46 0.31
N ALA A 66 -5.96 4.65 0.90
CA ALA A 66 -6.13 3.21 1.01
C ALA A 66 -6.96 2.78 2.22
N ALA A 67 -6.84 3.49 3.34
CA ALA A 67 -7.62 3.24 4.54
C ALA A 67 -9.12 3.53 4.32
N PRO A 68 -10.04 2.82 5.01
CA PRO A 68 -11.46 3.11 4.98
C PRO A 68 -11.74 4.56 5.41
N HIS A 69 -12.30 5.34 4.50
CA HIS A 69 -12.67 6.73 4.75
C HIS A 69 -14.03 7.04 4.12
N TRP A 70 -14.59 8.18 4.47
CA TRP A 70 -15.87 8.62 3.92
C TRP A 70 -15.62 9.38 2.62
N GLU A 71 -16.22 8.92 1.54
CA GLU A 71 -16.21 9.59 0.24
C GLU A 71 -17.64 9.99 -0.14
N GLU A 72 -17.78 11.12 -0.84
CA GLU A 72 -19.04 11.52 -1.43
C GLU A 72 -19.18 10.90 -2.82
N GLN A 73 -20.16 10.02 -2.97
CA GLN A 73 -20.48 9.38 -4.23
C GLN A 73 -21.67 10.10 -4.88
N THR A 74 -21.49 10.56 -6.12
CA THR A 74 -22.57 11.11 -6.94
C THR A 74 -23.18 9.99 -7.77
N GLU A 75 -24.48 9.81 -7.63
CA GLU A 75 -25.27 8.89 -8.44
C GLU A 75 -26.39 9.66 -9.14
N TYR A 76 -26.66 9.29 -10.40
CA TYR A 76 -27.82 9.76 -11.13
C TYR A 76 -28.86 8.65 -11.09
N ILE A 77 -29.98 8.89 -10.40
CA ILE A 77 -31.06 7.91 -10.25
C ILE A 77 -32.27 8.35 -11.05
N ASP A 78 -32.98 7.41 -11.65
CA ASP A 78 -34.22 7.70 -12.37
C ASP A 78 -35.25 8.30 -11.41
N ARG A 79 -35.73 9.50 -11.75
CA ARG A 79 -36.76 10.19 -10.97
C ARG A 79 -38.02 9.36 -11.01
N ARG A 80 -38.60 9.08 -9.85
CA ARG A 80 -39.89 8.40 -9.71
C ARG A 80 -40.94 9.36 -9.19
N ASP A 81 -42.13 9.30 -9.78
CA ASP A 81 -43.28 10.06 -9.31
C ASP A 81 -43.63 9.61 -7.87
N PRO A 82 -43.68 10.53 -6.89
CA PRO A 82 -43.89 10.17 -5.48
C PRO A 82 -45.23 9.49 -5.18
N LYS A 83 -46.25 9.67 -6.04
CA LYS A 83 -47.59 9.12 -5.81
C LYS A 83 -47.78 7.75 -6.47
N SER A 84 -47.20 7.56 -7.65
CA SER A 84 -47.40 6.36 -8.48
C SER A 84 -46.19 5.42 -8.54
N GLY A 85 -45.00 5.89 -8.14
CA GLY A 85 -43.75 5.12 -8.18
C GLY A 85 -43.20 4.87 -9.59
N LYS A 86 -43.87 5.38 -10.64
CA LYS A 86 -43.45 5.24 -12.05
C LYS A 86 -42.29 6.20 -12.36
N ILE A 87 -41.44 5.81 -13.28
CA ILE A 87 -40.34 6.65 -13.78
C ILE A 87 -40.94 7.88 -14.49
N VAL A 88 -40.39 9.05 -14.19
CA VAL A 88 -40.77 10.31 -14.84
C VAL A 88 -40.06 10.40 -16.20
N ILE A 89 -40.86 10.55 -17.26
CA ILE A 89 -40.39 10.71 -18.63
C ILE A 89 -40.82 12.09 -19.11
N GLU A 90 -39.87 12.93 -19.49
CA GLU A 90 -40.09 14.26 -20.06
C GLU A 90 -39.49 14.30 -21.46
N ASN A 91 -40.25 14.77 -22.46
CA ASN A 91 -39.82 14.85 -23.86
C ASN A 91 -39.26 13.52 -24.43
N GLY A 92 -39.84 12.39 -24.00
CA GLY A 92 -39.42 11.05 -24.43
C GLY A 92 -38.11 10.56 -23.80
N ARG A 93 -37.56 11.25 -22.78
CA ARG A 93 -36.35 10.84 -22.06
C ARG A 93 -36.63 10.64 -20.58
N VAL A 94 -35.95 9.68 -19.97
CA VAL A 94 -35.98 9.46 -18.52
C VAL A 94 -35.33 10.64 -17.82
N VAL A 95 -36.03 11.22 -16.85
CA VAL A 95 -35.50 12.29 -16.00
C VAL A 95 -34.68 11.66 -14.89
N GLN A 96 -33.48 12.16 -14.65
CA GLN A 96 -32.59 11.68 -13.58
C GLN A 96 -32.38 12.76 -12.52
N ASP A 97 -32.39 12.35 -11.26
CA ASP A 97 -32.01 13.18 -10.12
C ASP A 97 -30.57 12.90 -9.72
N LYS A 98 -29.80 13.97 -9.48
CA LYS A 98 -28.46 13.88 -8.90
C LYS A 98 -28.60 13.68 -7.40
N VAL A 99 -28.12 12.55 -6.91
CA VAL A 99 -28.08 12.22 -5.49
C VAL A 99 -26.63 12.11 -5.04
N ILE A 100 -26.28 12.82 -3.98
CA ILE A 100 -24.97 12.73 -3.34
C ILE A 100 -25.13 11.91 -2.07
N ARG A 101 -24.40 10.80 -1.97
CA ARG A 101 -24.40 9.91 -0.80
C ARG A 101 -23.02 9.90 -0.16
N LYS A 102 -22.97 9.89 1.17
CA LYS A 102 -21.72 9.64 1.91
C LYS A 102 -21.58 8.14 2.11
N VAL A 103 -20.57 7.55 1.50
CA VAL A 103 -20.30 6.10 1.56
C VAL A 103 -18.95 5.88 2.22
N LYS A 104 -18.87 4.91 3.12
CA LYS A 104 -17.59 4.48 3.69
C LYS A 104 -16.91 3.51 2.74
N THR A 105 -15.71 3.84 2.30
CA THR A 105 -14.91 2.99 1.42
C THR A 105 -14.42 1.74 2.14
N LYS A 106 -14.15 0.69 1.37
CA LYS A 106 -13.47 -0.51 1.86
C LYS A 106 -11.96 -0.28 1.90
N GLN A 107 -11.27 -1.03 2.76
CA GLN A 107 -9.80 -1.06 2.76
C GLN A 107 -9.30 -1.49 1.38
N LYS A 108 -8.47 -0.65 0.74
CA LYS A 108 -7.78 -1.01 -0.49
C LYS A 108 -6.50 -1.78 -0.13
N PRO A 109 -6.09 -2.78 -0.95
CA PRO A 109 -4.83 -3.48 -0.72
C PRO A 109 -3.62 -2.54 -0.75
N LEU A 110 -2.73 -2.69 0.20
CA LEU A 110 -1.44 -1.98 0.22
C LEU A 110 -0.42 -2.75 -0.61
N THR A 111 0.27 -2.08 -1.54
CA THR A 111 1.26 -2.72 -2.42
C THR A 111 2.42 -1.78 -2.70
N VAL A 112 3.63 -2.34 -2.86
CA VAL A 112 4.83 -1.55 -3.20
C VAL A 112 4.66 -0.82 -4.54
N THR A 113 4.04 -1.47 -5.52
CA THR A 113 3.75 -0.84 -6.82
C THR A 113 2.70 0.26 -6.69
N GLY A 114 1.66 0.06 -5.88
CA GLY A 114 0.65 1.09 -5.62
C GLY A 114 1.26 2.34 -4.96
N LEU A 115 2.19 2.14 -4.02
CA LEU A 115 2.98 3.21 -3.44
C LEU A 115 3.81 3.95 -4.52
N ALA A 116 4.52 3.20 -5.37
CA ALA A 116 5.31 3.80 -6.46
C ALA A 116 4.43 4.63 -7.42
N VAL A 117 3.25 4.12 -7.77
CA VAL A 117 2.28 4.84 -8.62
C VAL A 117 1.79 6.11 -7.95
N ALA A 118 1.44 6.07 -6.65
CA ALA A 118 1.02 7.26 -5.91
C ALA A 118 2.14 8.31 -5.81
N LEU A 119 3.39 7.86 -5.77
CA LEU A 119 4.59 8.69 -5.81
C LEU A 119 4.98 9.14 -7.23
N GLY A 120 4.22 8.78 -8.27
CA GLY A 120 4.53 9.15 -9.65
C GLY A 120 5.88 8.61 -10.14
N THR A 121 6.24 7.40 -9.70
CA THR A 121 7.53 6.76 -9.97
C THR A 121 7.37 5.26 -10.22
N SER A 122 8.49 4.52 -10.28
CA SER A 122 8.51 3.07 -10.42
C SER A 122 9.05 2.37 -9.17
N ARG A 123 8.77 1.07 -9.05
CA ARG A 123 9.32 0.23 -7.98
C ARG A 123 10.84 0.28 -7.91
N ASP A 124 11.52 0.30 -9.06
CA ASP A 124 12.98 0.33 -9.13
C ASP A 124 13.53 1.59 -8.48
N VAL A 125 12.86 2.74 -8.65
CA VAL A 125 13.26 3.98 -7.98
C VAL A 125 13.17 3.84 -6.46
N LEU A 126 12.12 3.19 -5.93
CA LEU A 126 12.01 2.96 -4.49
C LEU A 126 13.18 2.10 -3.97
N LEU A 127 13.62 1.10 -4.74
CA LEU A 127 14.78 0.29 -4.41
C LEU A 127 16.09 1.09 -4.47
N ASP A 128 16.23 2.01 -5.43
CA ASP A 128 17.38 2.93 -5.51
C ASP A 128 17.50 3.78 -4.23
N TYR A 129 16.36 4.24 -3.68
CA TYR A 129 16.31 4.92 -2.37
C TYR A 129 16.76 4.04 -1.20
N GLU A 130 16.39 2.76 -1.19
CA GLU A 130 16.77 1.83 -0.12
C GLU A 130 18.23 1.39 -0.17
N THR A 131 18.85 1.50 -1.35
CA THR A 131 20.21 0.99 -1.64
C THR A 131 21.15 2.12 -2.03
N THR A 132 21.13 2.56 -3.29
CA THR A 132 22.06 3.54 -3.89
C THR A 132 22.11 4.86 -3.13
N TYR A 133 20.96 5.37 -2.67
CA TYR A 133 20.90 6.66 -1.97
C TYR A 133 21.00 6.54 -0.45
N SER A 134 21.02 5.33 0.12
CA SER A 134 20.86 5.11 1.56
C SER A 134 21.97 5.73 2.42
N GLU A 135 23.22 5.70 1.96
CA GLU A 135 24.35 6.28 2.70
C GLU A 135 24.35 7.81 2.65
N LYS A 136 23.99 8.38 1.50
CA LYS A 136 24.05 9.83 1.26
C LYS A 136 22.78 10.57 1.70
N TYR A 137 21.64 9.88 1.70
CA TYR A 137 20.31 10.43 1.98
C TYR A 137 19.52 9.48 2.90
N PRO A 138 20.00 9.24 4.13
CA PRO A 138 19.44 8.22 5.03
C PRO A 138 17.99 8.51 5.41
N GLU A 139 17.58 9.76 5.54
CA GLU A 139 16.19 10.15 5.85
C GLU A 139 15.19 9.73 4.76
N PHE A 140 15.57 9.84 3.49
CA PHE A 140 14.74 9.41 2.36
C PHE A 140 14.66 7.88 2.32
N SER A 141 15.81 7.21 2.47
CA SER A 141 15.87 5.74 2.58
C SER A 141 14.97 5.23 3.71
N ASN A 142 15.10 5.78 4.91
CA ASN A 142 14.35 5.34 6.09
C ASN A 142 12.85 5.56 5.88
N THR A 143 12.45 6.70 5.32
CA THR A 143 11.04 6.99 5.01
C THR A 143 10.44 5.96 4.03
N ILE A 144 11.17 5.56 2.99
CA ILE A 144 10.72 4.51 2.06
C ILE A 144 10.66 3.13 2.75
N LYS A 145 11.68 2.78 3.56
CA LYS A 145 11.73 1.52 4.30
C LYS A 145 10.57 1.39 5.29
N GLU A 146 10.27 2.46 6.03
CA GLU A 146 9.13 2.53 6.94
C GLU A 146 7.80 2.33 6.22
N ALA A 147 7.61 3.01 5.07
CA ALA A 147 6.41 2.82 4.25
C ALA A 147 6.29 1.37 3.75
N LYS A 148 7.39 0.77 3.29
CA LYS A 148 7.39 -0.63 2.87
C LYS A 148 7.12 -1.60 4.02
N GLU A 149 7.61 -1.33 5.23
CA GLU A 149 7.34 -2.21 6.37
C GLU A 149 5.86 -2.16 6.79
N GLN A 150 5.19 -1.01 6.66
CA GLN A 150 3.73 -0.93 6.83
C GLN A 150 2.97 -1.75 5.78
N ILE A 151 3.41 -1.69 4.51
CA ILE A 151 2.82 -2.52 3.44
C ILE A 151 3.06 -4.01 3.72
N LYS A 152 4.25 -4.37 4.21
CA LYS A 152 4.61 -5.74 4.57
C LYS A 152 3.75 -6.26 5.71
N ALA A 153 3.58 -5.47 6.77
CA ALA A 153 2.72 -5.84 7.91
C ALA A 153 1.29 -6.11 7.44
N TYR A 154 0.73 -5.24 6.61
CA TYR A 154 -0.59 -5.46 5.99
C TYR A 154 -0.63 -6.75 5.15
N ALA A 155 0.41 -7.02 4.37
CA ALA A 155 0.51 -8.25 3.59
C ALA A 155 0.57 -9.49 4.49
N GLU A 156 1.37 -9.48 5.55
CA GLU A 156 1.46 -10.57 6.52
C GLU A 156 0.12 -10.81 7.22
N GLU A 157 -0.56 -9.75 7.69
CA GLU A 157 -1.91 -9.86 8.27
C GLU A 157 -2.93 -10.44 7.27
N SER A 158 -2.81 -10.06 6.00
CA SER A 158 -3.69 -10.56 4.94
C SER A 158 -3.52 -12.06 4.66
N LEU A 159 -2.41 -12.68 5.09
CA LEU A 159 -2.22 -14.14 5.00
C LEU A 159 -3.20 -14.94 5.85
N PHE A 160 -3.80 -14.33 6.89
CA PHE A 160 -4.85 -14.97 7.69
C PHE A 160 -6.24 -14.91 7.02
N GLY A 161 -6.34 -14.27 5.86
CA GLY A 161 -7.55 -14.18 5.05
C GLY A 161 -7.73 -15.34 4.07
N THR A 162 -8.73 -15.24 3.20
CA THR A 162 -9.12 -16.30 2.26
C THR A 162 -8.41 -16.26 0.90
N ASN A 163 -7.83 -15.12 0.51
CA ASN A 163 -7.17 -14.95 -0.79
C ASN A 163 -5.69 -14.56 -0.62
N THR A 164 -4.85 -15.57 -0.37
CA THR A 164 -3.44 -15.38 0.02
C THR A 164 -2.45 -15.52 -1.13
N ALA A 165 -2.85 -16.09 -2.27
CA ALA A 165 -1.92 -16.38 -3.38
C ALA A 165 -1.19 -15.12 -3.89
N GLY A 166 -1.93 -14.03 -4.13
CA GLY A 166 -1.35 -12.75 -4.55
C GLY A 166 -0.48 -12.11 -3.47
N VAL A 167 -0.85 -12.30 -2.19
CA VAL A 167 -0.09 -11.80 -1.03
C VAL A 167 1.24 -12.54 -0.91
N ILE A 168 1.24 -13.87 -0.99
CA ILE A 168 2.44 -14.71 -0.99
C ILE A 168 3.35 -14.34 -2.16
N PHE A 169 2.79 -14.17 -3.36
CA PHE A 169 3.56 -13.71 -4.51
C PHE A 169 4.23 -12.36 -4.25
N SER A 170 3.51 -11.39 -3.67
CA SER A 170 4.08 -10.10 -3.29
C SER A 170 5.21 -10.24 -2.25
N LEU A 171 5.01 -11.07 -1.20
CA LEU A 171 6.01 -11.32 -0.15
C LEU A 171 7.31 -11.91 -0.71
N LYS A 172 7.20 -12.85 -1.65
CA LYS A 172 8.34 -13.43 -2.36
C LYS A 172 9.10 -12.39 -3.19
N ASN A 173 8.39 -11.58 -3.98
CA ASN A 173 9.01 -10.63 -4.91
C ASN A 173 9.56 -9.36 -4.24
N ASN A 174 8.96 -8.92 -3.13
CA ASN A 174 9.31 -7.64 -2.50
C ASN A 174 10.16 -7.81 -1.23
N TRP A 175 10.05 -8.94 -0.53
CA TRP A 175 10.79 -9.20 0.72
C TRP A 175 11.54 -10.54 0.73
N GLY A 176 11.61 -11.24 -0.41
CA GLY A 176 12.47 -12.41 -0.58
C GLY A 176 12.06 -13.64 0.23
N PHE A 177 10.77 -13.74 0.60
CA PHE A 177 10.25 -14.94 1.27
C PHE A 177 10.48 -16.17 0.38
N LYS A 178 10.82 -17.30 0.97
CA LYS A 178 11.11 -18.55 0.23
C LYS A 178 10.41 -19.71 0.92
N ASP A 179 9.76 -20.55 0.12
CA ASP A 179 9.24 -21.82 0.60
C ASP A 179 10.43 -22.76 0.84
N LYS A 180 10.43 -23.43 2.00
CA LYS A 180 11.40 -24.48 2.29
C LYS A 180 10.70 -25.82 2.14
N TYR A 181 11.32 -26.72 1.38
CA TYR A 181 10.88 -28.10 1.24
C TYR A 181 11.99 -29.00 1.76
N GLU A 182 11.66 -29.87 2.72
CA GLU A 182 12.53 -30.96 3.13
C GLU A 182 12.16 -32.20 2.31
N THR A 183 13.15 -32.83 1.68
CA THR A 183 12.96 -34.07 0.92
C THR A 183 13.78 -35.16 1.58
N GLU A 184 13.11 -36.12 2.21
CA GLU A 184 13.76 -37.33 2.71
C GLU A 184 13.95 -38.34 1.58
N ASN A 185 15.19 -38.53 1.16
CA ASN A 185 15.53 -39.48 0.11
C ASN A 185 15.83 -40.84 0.76
N THR A 186 14.83 -41.71 0.86
CA THR A 186 15.04 -43.10 1.30
C THR A 186 15.57 -43.94 0.14
N ASN A 187 16.89 -43.88 -0.08
CA ASN A 187 17.56 -44.79 -1.01
C ASN A 187 17.37 -46.24 -0.53
N ARG A 188 16.41 -46.97 -1.12
CA ARG A 188 16.35 -48.42 -1.03
C ARG A 188 17.30 -48.99 -2.08
N GLU A 189 18.36 -49.66 -1.64
CA GLU A 189 19.22 -50.42 -2.55
C GLU A 189 18.38 -51.46 -3.29
N VAL A 190 18.18 -51.27 -4.59
CA VAL A 190 17.59 -52.28 -5.48
C VAL A 190 18.71 -53.22 -5.91
N LYS A 191 18.83 -54.37 -5.24
CA LYS A 191 19.77 -55.43 -5.64
C LYS A 191 19.18 -56.20 -6.83
N PHE A 192 19.76 -56.04 -8.01
CA PHE A 192 19.44 -56.86 -9.17
C PHE A 192 20.11 -58.23 -9.01
N ILE A 193 19.32 -59.28 -8.78
CA ILE A 193 19.78 -60.67 -8.83
C ILE A 193 19.76 -61.16 -10.28
N ASN A 194 20.90 -61.09 -10.97
CA ASN A 194 21.09 -61.76 -12.26
C ASN A 194 21.59 -63.20 -12.03
N THR A 195 20.67 -64.10 -11.69
CA THR A 195 20.92 -65.55 -11.79
C THR A 195 19.97 -66.13 -12.82
N VAL A 196 20.44 -66.24 -14.07
CA VAL A 196 19.80 -67.12 -15.06
C VAL A 196 20.41 -68.51 -14.83
N PRO A 197 19.63 -69.54 -14.43
CA PRO A 197 20.18 -70.88 -14.27
C PRO A 197 20.59 -71.43 -15.65
N ARG A 198 21.88 -71.77 -15.78
CA ARG A 198 22.42 -72.43 -16.98
C ARG A 198 22.05 -73.91 -16.92
N THR A 199 21.28 -74.41 -17.88
CA THR A 199 20.98 -75.84 -18.00
C THR A 199 22.27 -76.62 -18.30
N PRO A 200 22.52 -77.77 -17.65
CA PRO A 200 23.67 -78.60 -17.96
C PRO A 200 23.49 -79.27 -19.32
N GLU A 201 24.53 -79.20 -20.15
CA GLU A 201 24.58 -79.84 -21.47
C GLU A 201 24.62 -81.37 -21.31
N SER A 202 23.82 -82.07 -22.12
CA SER A 202 23.73 -83.55 -22.19
C SER A 202 24.73 -84.14 -23.17
#